data_AF-A8IN58-F1
#
_entry.id   AF-A8IN58-F1
#
_cell.length_a   1.000
_cell.length_b   1.000
_cell.length_c   1.000
_cell.angle_alpha   90.00
_cell.angle_beta   90.00
_cell.angle_gamma   90.00
#
_symmetry.space_group_name_H-M   'P 1'
#
loop_
_entity.id
_entity.type
_entity.pdbx_description
1 polymer ?
#
loop_
_entity_poly.entity_id
_entity_poly.type
_entity_poly.pdbx_seq_one_letter_code
_entity_poly.pdbx_strand_id
1 'polypeptide(L)'
;MRSVLGALALAAGAGWITPPALHAQTQTGLTEKQARAAVVPYVRAATDCIAKQMGEDPRFATFVREARTMDLLPEAINRCRPAVRTMIEMHDRYYGPGYGEQFARGPYLDDLPRAAGARLKEQISAIIARDAADAEARINRIAATRERKEATTKELWSCIGEKTIALVSSGERAELVADAALALCSSELGRYLDASIAWEGLQGTAPASLVALRDELAAAARKQAVTLAVVAKSRGAPPASPSQSSLGSSSKEASAVRGCIDEMARTARSKLAEQDAKLAAILDLCRPEIEAAARASFTGSNETLDELRQRAFVDAKAMAERALGR
;
A
#
# COMPACT_ATOMS: atom_id res chain seq x y z
N MET A 1 20.63 -25.00 23.07
CA MET A 1 21.39 -26.21 22.67
C MET A 1 22.10 -25.92 21.35
N ARG A 2 23.45 -26.01 21.35
CA ARG A 2 24.41 -26.21 20.24
C ARG A 2 24.33 -25.23 19.05
N SER A 3 25.21 -24.24 18.95
CA SER A 3 26.61 -24.29 18.46
C SER A 3 26.74 -24.62 16.98
N VAL A 4 27.08 -23.62 16.14
CA VAL A 4 28.20 -23.65 15.17
C VAL A 4 28.60 -22.19 14.85
N LEU A 5 29.67 -21.70 15.48
CA LEU A 5 30.39 -20.49 15.09
C LEU A 5 31.79 -20.95 14.69
N GLY A 6 32.03 -21.09 13.39
CA GLY A 6 33.34 -21.33 12.82
C GLY A 6 34.02 -20.00 12.54
N ALA A 7 35.05 -19.67 13.32
CA ALA A 7 35.95 -18.56 13.05
C ALA A 7 37.08 -19.07 12.14
N LEU A 8 37.09 -18.61 10.89
CA LEU A 8 38.19 -18.81 9.95
C LEU A 8 38.93 -17.47 9.83
N ALA A 9 40.14 -17.47 10.37
CA ALA A 9 41.12 -16.40 10.19
C ALA A 9 41.69 -16.48 8.77
N LEU A 10 41.65 -15.36 8.04
CA LEU A 10 42.45 -15.15 6.85
C LEU A 10 43.07 -13.75 6.93
N ALA A 11 44.38 -13.76 7.19
CA ALA A 11 45.25 -12.61 7.06
C ALA A 11 45.40 -12.28 5.56
N ALA A 12 45.00 -11.06 5.18
CA ALA A 12 45.38 -10.45 3.91
C ALA A 12 45.96 -9.07 4.22
N GLY A 13 47.29 -9.01 4.27
CA GLY A 13 48.03 -7.75 4.29
C GLY A 13 47.89 -7.06 2.93
N ALA A 14 46.83 -6.27 2.76
CA ALA A 14 46.74 -5.32 1.67
C ALA A 14 47.67 -4.14 2.00
N GLY A 15 48.82 -4.06 1.33
CA GLY A 15 49.61 -2.84 1.28
C GLY A 15 48.75 -1.76 0.62
N TRP A 16 48.35 -0.76 1.38
CA TRP A 16 47.71 0.43 0.86
C TRP A 16 48.80 1.19 0.10
N ILE A 17 48.83 1.03 -1.22
CA ILE A 17 49.55 1.95 -2.09
C ILE A 17 48.80 3.27 -1.95
N THR A 18 49.20 4.12 -1.01
CA THR A 18 48.83 5.52 -1.00
C THR A 18 49.29 6.10 -2.34
N PRO A 19 48.37 6.47 -3.27
CA PRO A 19 48.78 7.15 -4.48
C PRO A 19 49.52 8.42 -4.04
N PRO A 20 50.66 8.77 -4.67
CA PRO A 20 51.36 9.99 -4.33
C PRO A 20 50.37 11.14 -4.43
N ALA A 21 50.29 11.95 -3.38
CA ALA A 21 49.53 13.19 -3.42
C ALA A 21 50.07 14.01 -4.59
N LEU A 22 49.35 13.97 -5.71
CA LEU A 22 49.57 14.81 -6.87
C LEU A 22 49.30 16.23 -6.42
N HIS A 23 50.34 16.86 -5.87
CA HIS A 23 50.41 18.30 -5.71
C HIS A 23 50.49 18.84 -7.13
N ALA A 24 49.33 19.13 -7.72
CA ALA A 24 49.24 19.70 -9.04
C ALA A 24 49.92 21.07 -9.00
N GLN A 25 51.12 21.16 -9.57
CA GLN A 25 51.80 22.44 -9.74
C GLN A 25 51.00 23.25 -10.75
N THR A 26 50.46 24.38 -10.30
CA THR A 26 49.68 25.30 -11.11
C THR A 26 50.57 25.97 -12.16
N GLN A 27 50.18 25.89 -13.44
CA GLN A 27 51.02 26.41 -14.54
C GLN A 27 51.05 27.95 -14.63
N THR A 28 50.12 28.62 -13.93
CA THR A 28 49.86 30.05 -14.08
C THR A 28 50.55 30.92 -13.03
N GLY A 29 51.42 30.35 -12.19
CA GLY A 29 51.98 31.05 -11.02
C GLY A 29 50.94 31.41 -9.95
N LEU A 30 49.69 31.00 -10.13
CA LEU A 30 48.60 31.15 -9.16
C LEU A 30 48.76 30.14 -8.02
N THR A 31 48.33 30.50 -6.83
CA THR A 31 48.16 29.52 -5.74
C THR A 31 47.10 28.49 -6.12
N GLU A 32 47.17 27.28 -5.57
CA GLU A 32 46.17 26.22 -5.80
C GLU A 32 44.74 26.69 -5.50
N LYS A 33 44.57 27.50 -4.45
CA LYS A 33 43.29 28.10 -4.06
C LYS A 33 42.74 29.03 -5.15
N GLN A 34 43.58 29.85 -5.77
CA GLN A 34 43.18 30.76 -6.86
C GLN A 34 42.83 29.98 -8.13
N ALA A 35 43.63 28.97 -8.49
CA ALA A 35 43.34 28.09 -9.63
C ALA A 35 42.00 27.37 -9.45
N ARG A 36 41.75 26.79 -8.26
CA ARG A 36 40.47 26.14 -7.94
C ARG A 36 39.31 27.12 -8.06
N ALA A 37 39.43 28.31 -7.47
CA ALA A 37 38.38 29.32 -7.54
C ALA A 37 38.05 29.73 -8.98
N ALA A 38 39.05 29.79 -9.87
CA ALA A 38 38.87 30.12 -11.27
C ALA A 38 38.16 29.02 -12.08
N VAL A 39 38.32 27.75 -11.72
CA VAL A 39 37.69 26.61 -12.41
C VAL A 39 36.26 26.34 -11.93
N VAL A 40 35.94 26.64 -10.67
CA VAL A 40 34.63 26.34 -10.05
C VAL A 40 33.40 26.79 -10.88
N PRO A 41 33.36 27.99 -11.50
CA PRO A 41 32.23 28.39 -12.33
C PRO A 41 31.92 27.44 -13.48
N TYR A 42 32.96 26.85 -14.11
CA TYR A 42 32.80 25.92 -15.23
C TYR A 42 32.33 24.54 -14.76
N VAL A 43 32.81 24.09 -13.60
CA VAL A 43 32.30 22.88 -12.94
C VAL A 43 30.82 23.03 -12.63
N ARG A 44 30.42 24.18 -12.05
CA ARG A 44 29.02 24.50 -11.78
C ARG A 44 28.19 24.50 -13.05
N ALA A 45 28.63 25.21 -14.09
CA ALA A 45 27.92 25.28 -15.36
C ALA A 45 27.71 23.90 -16.01
N ALA A 46 28.73 23.03 -15.98
CA ALA A 46 28.62 21.66 -16.47
C ALA A 46 27.60 20.85 -15.65
N THR A 47 27.68 20.89 -14.32
CA THR A 47 26.71 20.18 -13.46
C THR A 47 25.29 20.75 -13.56
N ASP A 48 25.14 22.06 -13.71
CA ASP A 48 23.85 22.73 -13.91
C ASP A 48 23.20 22.28 -15.22
N CYS A 49 23.98 22.22 -16.31
CA CYS A 49 23.51 21.65 -17.58
C CYS A 49 23.02 20.21 -17.41
N ILE A 50 23.83 19.35 -16.77
CA ILE A 50 23.52 17.93 -16.60
C ILE A 50 22.25 17.76 -15.76
N ALA A 51 22.17 18.43 -14.61
CA ALA A 51 20.98 18.39 -13.76
C ALA A 51 19.74 18.88 -14.51
N LYS A 52 19.86 19.98 -15.28
CA LYS A 52 18.76 20.46 -16.11
C LYS A 52 18.29 19.41 -17.13
N GLN A 53 19.22 18.76 -17.85
CA GLN A 53 18.87 17.72 -18.81
C GLN A 53 18.23 16.48 -18.16
N MET A 54 18.64 16.11 -16.95
CA MET A 54 17.99 15.04 -16.19
C MET A 54 16.55 15.42 -15.81
N GLY A 55 16.33 16.64 -15.30
CA GLY A 55 15.00 17.12 -14.90
C GLY A 55 14.04 17.34 -16.09
N GLU A 56 14.58 17.64 -17.27
CA GLU A 56 13.81 17.80 -18.51
C GLU A 56 13.55 16.45 -19.24
N ASP A 57 14.12 15.32 -18.78
CA ASP A 57 13.87 14.02 -19.38
C ASP A 57 12.40 13.60 -19.15
N PRO A 58 11.65 13.18 -20.19
CA PRO A 58 10.26 12.75 -20.03
C PRO A 58 10.06 11.61 -19.03
N ARG A 59 11.10 10.81 -18.79
CA ARG A 59 11.09 9.68 -17.85
C ARG A 59 11.45 10.10 -16.44
N PHE A 60 11.85 11.36 -16.20
CA PHE A 60 12.34 11.84 -14.90
C PHE A 60 11.42 11.48 -13.74
N ALA A 61 10.11 11.74 -13.87
CA ALA A 61 9.15 11.41 -12.81
C ALA A 61 9.06 9.90 -12.54
N THR A 62 9.15 9.05 -13.57
CA THR A 62 9.18 7.60 -13.41
C THR A 62 10.45 7.15 -12.69
N PHE A 63 11.62 7.66 -13.09
CA PHE A 63 12.89 7.34 -12.43
C PHE A 63 12.94 7.83 -10.98
N VAL A 64 12.30 8.96 -10.65
CA VAL A 64 12.16 9.43 -9.27
C VAL A 64 11.36 8.43 -8.43
N ARG A 65 10.22 7.94 -8.94
CA ARG A 65 9.38 6.96 -8.24
C ARG A 65 10.10 5.63 -7.99
N GLU A 66 10.92 5.22 -8.94
CA GLU A 66 11.71 3.98 -8.84
C GLU A 66 13.01 4.15 -8.04
N ALA A 67 13.30 5.35 -7.51
CA ALA A 67 14.57 5.69 -6.86
C ALA A 67 15.82 5.46 -7.76
N ARG A 68 15.64 5.69 -9.06
CA ARG A 68 16.63 5.43 -10.13
C ARG A 68 17.03 6.69 -10.91
N THR A 69 16.82 7.88 -10.34
CA THR A 69 17.11 9.17 -10.99
C THR A 69 18.52 9.26 -11.62
N MET A 70 19.51 8.59 -11.03
CA MET A 70 20.90 8.61 -11.53
C MET A 70 21.12 7.78 -12.81
N ASP A 71 20.18 6.93 -13.20
CA ASP A 71 20.25 6.18 -14.46
C ASP A 71 20.12 7.11 -15.69
N LEU A 72 19.62 8.33 -15.50
CA LEU A 72 19.54 9.37 -16.55
C LEU A 72 20.89 10.06 -16.80
N LEU A 73 21.87 9.86 -15.91
CA LEU A 73 23.11 10.62 -15.91
C LEU A 73 23.95 10.43 -17.19
N PRO A 74 24.16 9.21 -17.72
CA PRO A 74 24.96 9.03 -18.94
C PRO A 74 24.41 9.77 -20.15
N GLU A 75 23.07 9.79 -20.30
CA GLU A 75 22.41 10.50 -21.40
C GLU A 75 22.49 12.02 -21.21
N ALA A 76 22.28 12.50 -19.99
CA ALA A 76 22.41 13.93 -19.66
C ALA A 76 23.84 14.45 -19.89
N ILE A 77 24.87 13.70 -19.51
CA ILE A 77 26.28 14.01 -19.80
C ILE A 77 26.49 14.13 -21.32
N ASN A 78 25.95 13.18 -22.10
CA ASN A 78 26.07 13.19 -23.55
C ASN A 78 25.42 14.42 -24.21
N ARG A 79 24.30 14.90 -23.67
CA ARG A 79 23.65 16.14 -24.14
C ARG A 79 24.42 17.39 -23.71
N CYS A 80 25.12 17.34 -22.57
CA CYS A 80 25.90 18.45 -22.02
C CYS A 80 27.39 18.44 -22.39
N ARG A 81 27.81 17.64 -23.38
CA ARG A 81 29.21 17.56 -23.83
C ARG A 81 29.90 18.92 -24.05
N PRO A 82 29.26 19.95 -24.65
CA PRO A 82 29.92 21.25 -24.81
C PRO A 82 30.31 21.92 -23.48
N ALA A 83 29.44 21.84 -22.47
CA ALA A 83 29.71 22.40 -21.15
C ALA A 83 30.81 21.62 -20.41
N VAL A 84 30.78 20.28 -20.50
CA VAL A 84 31.82 19.40 -19.94
C VAL A 84 33.18 19.65 -20.62
N ARG A 85 33.20 19.81 -21.94
CA ARG A 85 34.43 20.13 -22.68
C ARG A 85 35.01 21.49 -22.28
N THR A 86 34.16 22.50 -22.10
CA THR A 86 34.60 23.82 -21.61
C THR A 86 35.21 23.70 -20.21
N MET A 87 34.61 22.90 -19.32
CA MET A 87 35.17 22.62 -18.00
C MET A 87 36.54 21.94 -18.09
N ILE A 88 36.72 20.96 -18.98
CA ILE A 88 38.00 20.29 -19.24
C ILE A 88 39.05 21.30 -19.74
N GLU A 89 38.74 22.08 -20.76
CA GLU A 89 39.64 23.08 -21.35
C GLU A 89 40.10 24.11 -20.30
N MET A 90 39.18 24.58 -19.45
CA MET A 90 39.52 25.53 -18.39
C MET A 90 40.34 24.87 -17.28
N HIS A 91 40.08 23.61 -16.95
CA HIS A 91 40.90 22.88 -15.98
C HIS A 91 42.32 22.66 -16.52
N ASP A 92 42.47 22.31 -17.79
CA ASP A 92 43.77 22.19 -18.46
C ASP A 92 44.52 23.53 -18.47
N ARG A 93 43.82 24.65 -18.69
CA ARG A 93 44.42 25.99 -18.69
C ARG A 93 45.10 26.35 -17.35
N TYR A 94 44.56 25.90 -16.21
CA TYR A 94 45.10 26.27 -14.89
C TYR A 94 46.04 25.22 -14.29
N TYR A 95 45.79 23.93 -14.55
CA TYR A 95 46.53 22.82 -13.95
C TYR A 95 47.48 22.12 -14.93
N GLY A 96 47.35 22.37 -16.22
CA GLY A 96 48.20 21.85 -17.28
C GLY A 96 47.52 20.85 -18.21
N PRO A 97 48.10 20.59 -19.39
CA PRO A 97 47.50 19.70 -20.39
C PRO A 97 47.20 18.30 -19.83
N GLY A 98 45.99 17.81 -20.06
CA GLY A 98 45.54 16.47 -19.68
C GLY A 98 45.01 16.34 -18.26
N TYR A 99 45.14 17.36 -17.40
CA TYR A 99 44.57 17.35 -16.05
C TYR A 99 43.05 17.49 -16.06
N GLY A 100 42.49 18.20 -17.04
CA GLY A 100 41.05 18.39 -17.20
C GLY A 100 40.32 17.10 -17.54
N GLU A 101 40.85 16.28 -18.45
CA GLU A 101 40.29 14.94 -18.75
C GLU A 101 40.40 14.00 -17.56
N GLN A 102 41.53 14.01 -16.84
CA GLN A 102 41.69 13.22 -15.61
C GLN A 102 40.69 13.66 -14.52
N PHE A 103 40.50 14.96 -14.35
CA PHE A 103 39.52 15.51 -13.42
C PHE A 103 38.09 15.11 -13.81
N ALA A 104 37.74 15.27 -15.09
CA ALA A 104 36.40 14.97 -15.61
C ALA A 104 36.02 13.49 -15.47
N ARG A 105 36.96 12.56 -15.71
CA ARG A 105 36.72 11.10 -15.62
C ARG A 105 36.88 10.51 -14.22
N GLY A 106 37.56 11.21 -13.32
CA GLY A 106 37.74 10.80 -11.93
C GLY A 106 36.89 11.65 -11.00
N PRO A 107 37.50 12.56 -10.20
CA PRO A 107 36.81 13.25 -9.10
C PRO A 107 35.50 13.96 -9.47
N TYR A 108 35.39 14.53 -10.68
CA TYR A 108 34.15 15.16 -11.13
C TYR A 108 33.03 14.14 -11.33
N LEU A 109 33.30 13.05 -12.05
CA LEU A 109 32.31 12.01 -12.33
C LEU A 109 31.87 11.28 -11.06
N ASP A 110 32.80 11.05 -10.13
CA ASP A 110 32.53 10.42 -8.84
C ASP A 110 31.57 11.28 -7.97
N ASP A 111 31.75 12.61 -7.97
CA ASP A 111 30.91 13.54 -7.20
C ASP A 111 29.60 13.92 -7.92
N LEU A 112 29.54 13.71 -9.23
CA LEU A 112 28.45 14.18 -10.09
C LEU A 112 27.06 13.69 -9.64
N PRO A 113 26.84 12.41 -9.25
CA PRO A 113 25.54 11.96 -8.75
C PRO A 113 25.04 12.78 -7.56
N ARG A 114 25.92 13.07 -6.59
CA ARG A 114 25.60 13.89 -5.41
C ARG A 114 25.30 15.33 -5.84
N ALA A 115 26.15 15.91 -6.68
CA ALA A 115 26.03 17.31 -7.09
C ALA A 115 24.81 17.58 -7.98
N ALA A 116 24.44 16.64 -8.86
CA ALA A 116 23.23 16.70 -9.67
C ALA A 116 21.97 16.47 -8.82
N GLY A 117 21.99 15.47 -7.93
CA GLY A 117 20.90 15.22 -6.98
C GLY A 117 20.57 16.43 -6.10
N ALA A 118 21.59 17.14 -5.62
CA ALA A 118 21.41 18.37 -4.84
C ALA A 118 20.66 19.48 -5.60
N ARG A 119 20.86 19.59 -6.93
CA ARG A 119 20.17 20.58 -7.78
C ARG A 119 18.74 20.17 -8.11
N LEU A 120 18.50 18.88 -8.17
CA LEU A 120 17.19 18.30 -8.49
C LEU A 120 16.31 18.12 -7.25
N LYS A 121 16.85 18.37 -6.05
CA LYS A 121 16.18 18.13 -4.77
C LYS A 121 14.74 18.66 -4.74
N GLU A 122 14.52 19.90 -5.16
CA GLU A 122 13.19 20.53 -5.13
C GLU A 122 12.22 19.94 -6.16
N GLN A 123 12.72 19.52 -7.34
CA GLN A 123 11.87 18.84 -8.33
C GLN A 123 11.49 17.43 -7.86
N ILE A 124 12.46 16.71 -7.28
CA ILE A 124 12.26 15.37 -6.70
C ILE A 124 11.25 15.45 -5.55
N SER A 125 11.43 16.39 -4.62
CA SER A 125 10.52 16.58 -3.48
C SER A 125 9.11 16.93 -3.94
N ALA A 126 8.95 17.77 -4.96
CA ALA A 126 7.65 18.12 -5.52
C ALA A 126 6.93 16.90 -6.13
N ILE A 127 7.64 16.02 -6.84
CA ILE A 127 7.08 14.78 -7.38
C ILE A 127 6.62 13.86 -6.25
N ILE A 128 7.47 13.63 -5.24
CA ILE A 128 7.13 12.78 -4.09
C ILE A 128 5.93 13.35 -3.33
N ALA A 129 5.89 14.66 -3.09
CA ALA A 129 4.79 15.31 -2.39
C ALA A 129 3.47 15.21 -3.16
N ARG A 130 3.52 15.38 -4.50
CA ARG A 130 2.34 15.20 -5.35
C ARG A 130 1.84 13.75 -5.33
N ASP A 131 2.72 12.78 -5.47
CA ASP A 131 2.34 11.36 -5.45
C ASP A 131 1.76 10.98 -4.07
N ALA A 132 2.31 11.52 -2.98
CA ALA A 132 1.75 11.35 -1.63
C ALA A 132 0.36 11.97 -1.49
N ALA A 133 0.15 13.18 -2.00
CA ALA A 133 -1.16 13.83 -1.99
C ALA A 133 -2.20 13.07 -2.85
N ASP A 134 -1.80 12.55 -4.01
CA ASP A 134 -2.65 11.72 -4.87
C ASP A 134 -3.01 10.40 -4.18
N ALA A 135 -2.07 9.78 -3.46
CA ALA A 135 -2.31 8.58 -2.68
C ALA A 135 -3.28 8.83 -1.51
N GLU A 136 -3.11 9.92 -0.76
CA GLU A 136 -4.01 10.33 0.31
C GLU A 136 -5.42 10.62 -0.23
N ALA A 137 -5.51 11.36 -1.34
CA ALA A 137 -6.78 11.63 -1.99
C ALA A 137 -7.49 10.34 -2.42
N ARG A 138 -6.75 9.33 -2.89
CA ARG A 138 -7.32 8.01 -3.21
C ARG A 138 -7.84 7.29 -1.97
N ILE A 139 -7.10 7.30 -0.86
CA ILE A 139 -7.55 6.73 0.42
C ILE A 139 -8.84 7.40 0.88
N ASN A 140 -8.89 8.74 0.86
CA ASN A 140 -10.07 9.51 1.27
C ASN A 140 -11.29 9.22 0.39
N ARG A 141 -11.12 9.05 -0.92
CA ARG A 141 -12.21 8.63 -1.83
C ARG A 141 -12.74 7.23 -1.51
N ILE A 142 -11.85 6.29 -1.18
CA ILE A 142 -12.25 4.93 -0.78
C ILE A 142 -13.03 4.97 0.53
N ALA A 143 -12.53 5.70 1.53
CA ALA A 143 -13.20 5.87 2.82
C ALA A 143 -14.60 6.50 2.66
N ALA A 144 -14.71 7.60 1.91
CA ALA A 144 -15.98 8.28 1.67
C ALA A 144 -16.98 7.39 0.89
N THR A 145 -16.49 6.60 -0.07
CA THR A 145 -17.36 5.68 -0.83
C THR A 145 -17.87 4.54 0.05
N ARG A 146 -17.02 4.03 0.95
CA ARG A 146 -17.42 3.04 1.95
C ARG A 146 -18.50 3.58 2.88
N GLU A 147 -18.28 4.77 3.45
CA GLU A 147 -19.25 5.41 4.34
C GLU A 147 -20.59 5.62 3.64
N ARG A 148 -20.57 6.10 2.39
CA ARG A 148 -21.78 6.25 1.56
C ARG A 148 -22.50 4.92 1.31
N LYS A 149 -21.76 3.83 1.07
CA LYS A 149 -22.33 2.49 0.92
C LYS A 149 -22.97 2.01 2.22
N GLU A 150 -22.31 2.19 3.35
CA GLU A 150 -22.85 1.80 4.66
C GLU A 150 -24.12 2.60 5.02
N ALA A 151 -24.13 3.92 4.75
CA ALA A 151 -25.28 4.78 4.97
C ALA A 151 -26.49 4.38 4.12
N THR A 152 -26.30 4.21 2.80
CA THR A 152 -27.37 3.79 1.88
C THR A 152 -27.88 2.38 2.18
N THR A 153 -27.00 1.47 2.60
CA THR A 153 -27.38 0.13 3.07
C THR A 153 -28.31 0.21 4.29
N LYS A 154 -27.96 1.03 5.29
CA LYS A 154 -28.79 1.23 6.50
C LYS A 154 -30.17 1.79 6.15
N GLU A 155 -30.23 2.81 5.29
CA GLU A 155 -31.48 3.44 4.85
C GLU A 155 -32.40 2.44 4.13
N LEU A 156 -31.85 1.65 3.20
CA LEU A 156 -32.59 0.62 2.48
C LEU A 156 -33.21 -0.40 3.44
N TRP A 157 -32.41 -0.97 4.34
CA TRP A 157 -32.92 -1.99 5.27
C TRP A 157 -33.89 -1.42 6.29
N SER A 158 -33.74 -0.16 6.70
CA SER A 158 -34.71 0.53 7.54
C SER A 158 -36.07 0.65 6.82
N CYS A 159 -36.06 1.10 5.55
CA CYS A 159 -37.29 1.22 4.76
C CYS A 159 -37.95 -0.15 4.55
N ILE A 160 -37.18 -1.15 4.10
CA ILE A 160 -37.69 -2.52 3.87
C ILE A 160 -38.29 -3.08 5.15
N GLY A 161 -37.59 -2.94 6.29
CA GLY A 161 -38.09 -3.42 7.59
C GLY A 161 -39.42 -2.78 7.98
N GLU A 162 -39.52 -1.45 7.90
CA GLU A 162 -40.74 -0.71 8.21
C GLU A 162 -41.91 -1.13 7.32
N LYS A 163 -41.71 -1.18 5.99
CA LYS A 163 -42.77 -1.56 5.04
C LYS A 163 -43.16 -3.03 5.16
N THR A 164 -42.20 -3.92 5.41
CA THR A 164 -42.47 -5.35 5.63
C THR A 164 -43.37 -5.56 6.86
N ILE A 165 -43.09 -4.87 7.97
CA ILE A 165 -43.91 -4.96 9.19
C ILE A 165 -45.35 -4.47 8.91
N ALA A 166 -45.50 -3.36 8.18
CA ALA A 166 -46.83 -2.85 7.83
C ALA A 166 -47.64 -3.85 6.96
N LEU A 167 -46.97 -4.48 5.99
CA LEU A 167 -47.57 -5.36 5.00
C LEU A 167 -47.83 -6.79 5.51
N VAL A 168 -47.09 -7.28 6.51
CA VAL A 168 -47.21 -8.69 6.98
C VAL A 168 -48.59 -9.01 7.57
N SER A 169 -49.33 -7.98 7.99
CA SER A 169 -50.71 -8.09 8.50
C SER A 169 -51.73 -8.53 7.43
N SER A 170 -51.40 -8.41 6.13
CA SER A 170 -52.30 -8.72 5.01
C SER A 170 -52.56 -10.21 4.79
N GLY A 171 -51.84 -11.11 5.48
CA GLY A 171 -51.97 -12.57 5.28
C GLY A 171 -51.23 -13.11 4.05
N GLU A 172 -50.76 -12.24 3.16
CA GLU A 172 -50.07 -12.56 1.90
C GLU A 172 -48.81 -13.41 2.05
N ARG A 173 -48.36 -14.04 0.95
CA ARG A 173 -47.10 -14.80 0.90
C ARG A 173 -45.89 -13.88 1.10
N ALA A 174 -44.83 -14.39 1.73
CA ALA A 174 -43.65 -13.59 2.06
C ALA A 174 -42.96 -12.98 0.84
N GLU A 175 -43.02 -13.65 -0.31
CA GLU A 175 -42.50 -13.16 -1.58
C GLU A 175 -43.24 -11.91 -2.06
N LEU A 176 -44.59 -11.90 -1.98
CA LEU A 176 -45.41 -10.76 -2.37
C LEU A 176 -45.21 -9.58 -1.42
N VAL A 177 -45.08 -9.85 -0.12
CA VAL A 177 -44.76 -8.82 0.89
C VAL A 177 -43.39 -8.18 0.60
N ALA A 178 -42.37 -8.99 0.28
CA ALA A 178 -41.03 -8.50 -0.04
C ALA A 178 -41.00 -7.68 -1.34
N ASP A 179 -41.67 -8.13 -2.39
CA ASP A 179 -41.76 -7.41 -3.67
C ASP A 179 -42.46 -6.06 -3.50
N ALA A 180 -43.58 -6.02 -2.74
CA ALA A 180 -44.29 -4.79 -2.45
C ALA A 180 -43.45 -3.83 -1.58
N ALA A 181 -42.73 -4.34 -0.58
CA ALA A 181 -41.83 -3.53 0.24
C ALA A 181 -40.69 -2.93 -0.59
N LEU A 182 -40.06 -3.70 -1.48
CA LEU A 182 -39.01 -3.20 -2.36
C LEU A 182 -39.54 -2.17 -3.37
N ALA A 183 -40.75 -2.35 -3.90
CA ALA A 183 -41.38 -1.37 -4.77
C ALA A 183 -41.61 -0.03 -4.05
N LEU A 184 -42.09 -0.08 -2.79
CA LEU A 184 -42.26 1.09 -1.93
C LEU A 184 -40.94 1.74 -1.51
N CYS A 185 -39.82 0.99 -1.49
CA CYS A 185 -38.48 1.45 -1.16
C CYS A 185 -37.57 1.59 -2.40
N SER A 186 -38.14 1.81 -3.59
CA SER A 186 -37.40 1.79 -4.86
C SER A 186 -36.36 2.91 -4.98
N SER A 187 -36.58 4.07 -4.35
CA SER A 187 -35.59 5.16 -4.27
C SER A 187 -34.35 4.77 -3.46
N GLU A 188 -34.54 4.15 -2.30
CA GLU A 188 -33.49 3.67 -1.41
C GLU A 188 -32.72 2.55 -2.10
N LEU A 189 -33.43 1.64 -2.77
CA LEU A 189 -32.83 0.56 -3.54
C LEU A 189 -31.94 1.12 -4.65
N GLY A 190 -32.40 2.13 -5.40
CA GLY A 190 -31.59 2.81 -6.41
C GLY A 190 -30.29 3.38 -5.85
N ARG A 191 -30.37 4.13 -4.73
CA ARG A 191 -29.19 4.72 -4.06
C ARG A 191 -28.21 3.65 -3.56
N TYR A 192 -28.71 2.55 -3.00
CA TYR A 192 -27.90 1.42 -2.56
C TYR A 192 -27.18 0.74 -3.73
N LEU A 193 -27.88 0.51 -4.86
CA LEU A 193 -27.30 -0.10 -6.05
C LEU A 193 -26.20 0.77 -6.63
N ASP A 194 -26.43 2.07 -6.78
CA ASP A 194 -25.44 3.01 -7.31
C ASP A 194 -24.20 3.10 -6.40
N ALA A 195 -24.39 3.15 -5.07
CA ALA A 195 -23.28 3.15 -4.12
C ALA A 195 -22.49 1.83 -4.11
N SER A 196 -23.17 0.69 -4.29
CA SER A 196 -22.53 -0.61 -4.39
C SER A 196 -21.71 -0.76 -5.67
N ILE A 197 -22.24 -0.31 -6.81
CA ILE A 197 -21.50 -0.29 -8.09
C ILE A 197 -20.26 0.61 -7.99
N ALA A 198 -20.40 1.80 -7.39
CA ALA A 198 -19.26 2.70 -7.18
C ALA A 198 -18.17 2.06 -6.30
N TRP A 199 -18.58 1.30 -5.27
CA TRP A 199 -17.66 0.56 -4.42
C TRP A 199 -16.92 -0.55 -5.16
N GLU A 200 -17.61 -1.37 -5.96
CA GLU A 200 -16.99 -2.43 -6.77
C GLU A 200 -15.98 -1.84 -7.77
N GLY A 201 -16.30 -0.69 -8.38
CA GLY A 201 -15.39 0.02 -9.28
C GLY A 201 -14.05 0.41 -8.63
N LEU A 202 -14.04 0.66 -7.31
CA LEU A 202 -12.81 1.00 -6.57
C LEU A 202 -11.96 -0.23 -6.21
N GLN A 203 -12.54 -1.44 -6.18
CA GLN A 203 -11.81 -2.68 -5.89
C GLN A 203 -11.04 -3.21 -7.10
N GLY A 204 -11.19 -2.59 -8.27
CA GLY A 204 -10.53 -3.03 -9.51
C GLY A 204 -11.23 -4.22 -10.19
N THR A 205 -12.33 -4.70 -9.63
CA THR A 205 -13.24 -5.69 -10.21
C THR A 205 -14.24 -4.97 -11.11
N ALA A 206 -13.79 -4.46 -12.27
CA ALA A 206 -14.71 -3.91 -13.24
C ALA A 206 -15.64 -5.04 -13.73
N PRO A 207 -16.96 -4.97 -13.51
CA PRO A 207 -17.87 -5.99 -13.99
C PRO A 207 -17.87 -5.99 -15.52
N ALA A 208 -18.06 -7.16 -16.13
CA ALA A 208 -18.21 -7.27 -17.58
C ALA A 208 -19.41 -6.46 -18.10
N SER A 209 -20.42 -6.23 -17.26
CA SER A 209 -21.58 -5.39 -17.55
C SER A 209 -22.10 -4.73 -16.26
N LEU A 210 -22.22 -3.39 -16.28
CA LEU A 210 -22.83 -2.64 -15.18
C LEU A 210 -24.31 -3.01 -14.98
N VAL A 211 -25.02 -3.35 -16.07
CA VAL A 211 -26.42 -3.79 -16.01
C VAL A 211 -26.52 -5.13 -15.31
N ALA A 212 -25.68 -6.10 -15.67
CA ALA A 212 -25.67 -7.42 -15.03
C ALA A 212 -25.35 -7.33 -13.53
N LEU A 213 -24.37 -6.49 -13.15
CA LEU A 213 -24.06 -6.25 -11.73
C LEU A 213 -25.25 -5.63 -10.99
N ARG A 214 -25.94 -4.67 -11.60
CA ARG A 214 -27.13 -4.05 -11.01
C ARG A 214 -28.23 -5.08 -10.78
N ASP A 215 -28.48 -5.95 -11.76
CA ASP A 215 -29.49 -7.00 -11.68
C ASP A 215 -29.15 -8.03 -10.61
N GLU A 216 -27.88 -8.43 -10.50
CA GLU A 216 -27.39 -9.35 -9.46
C GLU A 216 -27.58 -8.76 -8.05
N LEU A 217 -27.19 -7.50 -7.85
CA LEU A 217 -27.36 -6.80 -6.58
C LEU A 217 -28.84 -6.65 -6.22
N ALA A 218 -29.70 -6.31 -7.19
CA ALA A 218 -31.15 -6.24 -6.99
C ALA A 218 -31.74 -7.59 -6.61
N ALA A 219 -31.32 -8.67 -7.27
CA ALA A 219 -31.73 -10.03 -6.94
C ALA A 219 -31.25 -10.45 -5.53
N ALA A 220 -30.05 -10.06 -5.12
CA ALA A 220 -29.54 -10.29 -3.77
C ALA A 220 -30.36 -9.53 -2.71
N ALA A 221 -30.68 -8.26 -2.97
CA ALA A 221 -31.54 -7.46 -2.09
C ALA A 221 -32.94 -8.08 -1.94
N ARG A 222 -33.51 -8.58 -3.04
CA ARG A 222 -34.78 -9.33 -3.03
C ARG A 222 -34.74 -10.57 -2.15
N LYS A 223 -33.70 -11.40 -2.27
CA LYS A 223 -33.54 -12.60 -1.43
C LYS A 223 -33.54 -12.25 0.05
N GLN A 224 -32.79 -11.21 0.45
CA GLN A 224 -32.73 -10.76 1.84
C GLN A 224 -34.08 -10.17 2.33
N ALA A 225 -34.79 -9.42 1.48
CA ALA A 225 -36.12 -8.92 1.80
C ALA A 225 -37.14 -10.06 2.05
N VAL A 226 -37.09 -11.13 1.25
CA VAL A 226 -37.91 -12.33 1.48
C VAL A 226 -37.57 -12.97 2.82
N THR A 227 -36.28 -13.11 3.15
CA THR A 227 -35.85 -13.62 4.48
C THR A 227 -36.43 -12.77 5.62
N LEU A 228 -36.37 -11.44 5.53
CA LEU A 228 -36.96 -10.55 6.53
C LEU A 228 -38.49 -10.73 6.65
N ALA A 229 -39.20 -10.86 5.53
CA ALA A 229 -40.64 -11.08 5.52
C ALA A 229 -41.04 -12.42 6.17
N VAL A 230 -40.30 -13.50 5.89
CA VAL A 230 -40.51 -14.81 6.55
C VAL A 230 -40.31 -14.70 8.06
N VAL A 231 -39.22 -14.05 8.50
CA VAL A 231 -38.92 -13.86 9.93
C VAL A 231 -39.98 -12.99 10.62
N ALA A 232 -40.46 -11.93 9.97
CA ALA A 232 -41.52 -11.09 10.49
C ALA A 232 -42.84 -11.87 10.65
N LYS A 233 -43.20 -12.70 9.65
CA LYS A 233 -44.41 -13.51 9.67
C LYS A 233 -44.36 -14.62 10.72
N SER A 234 -43.22 -15.28 10.88
CA SER A 234 -43.05 -16.34 11.87
C SER A 234 -43.11 -15.82 13.31
N ARG A 235 -42.84 -14.52 13.54
CA ARG A 235 -42.82 -13.93 14.88
C ARG A 235 -44.18 -13.41 15.36
N GLY A 236 -45.17 -13.20 14.49
CA GLY A 236 -46.54 -12.84 14.86
C GLY A 236 -46.64 -11.70 15.88
N ALA A 237 -46.38 -10.45 15.45
CA ALA A 237 -46.24 -9.26 16.31
C ALA A 237 -45.00 -9.30 17.25
N PRO A 238 -44.42 -8.16 17.66
CA PRO A 238 -43.01 -8.12 18.04
C PRO A 238 -42.73 -8.75 19.42
N PRO A 239 -41.79 -9.71 19.54
CA PRO A 239 -41.08 -9.90 20.78
C PRO A 239 -39.94 -8.88 20.93
N ALA A 240 -39.79 -8.40 22.15
CA ALA A 240 -38.66 -7.61 22.63
C ALA A 240 -37.31 -8.29 22.33
N SER A 241 -36.26 -7.47 22.36
CA SER A 241 -34.84 -7.77 22.15
C SER A 241 -34.40 -9.22 22.40
N PRO A 242 -33.54 -9.79 21.54
CA PRO A 242 -33.05 -11.15 21.71
C PRO A 242 -32.11 -11.24 22.92
N SER A 243 -32.59 -11.88 23.98
CA SER A 243 -31.76 -12.38 25.09
C SER A 243 -30.85 -13.49 24.56
N GLN A 244 -29.53 -13.28 24.64
CA GLN A 244 -28.53 -14.28 24.32
C GLN A 244 -28.45 -15.33 25.44
N SER A 245 -28.67 -16.60 25.09
CA SER A 245 -28.54 -17.73 26.00
C SER A 245 -27.07 -18.16 26.16
N SER A 246 -26.59 -18.06 27.40
CA SER A 246 -25.67 -18.95 28.14
C SER A 246 -24.39 -19.48 27.48
N LEU A 247 -23.30 -18.77 27.79
CA LEU A 247 -22.08 -19.24 28.48
C LEU A 247 -21.87 -20.75 28.61
N GLY A 248 -20.87 -21.24 27.87
CA GLY A 248 -20.20 -22.49 28.15
C GLY A 248 -19.07 -22.75 27.17
N SER A 249 -17.82 -22.57 27.64
CA SER A 249 -16.60 -23.24 27.15
C SER A 249 -15.59 -22.41 26.34
N SER A 250 -14.89 -21.45 26.97
CA SER A 250 -13.67 -20.76 26.44
C SER A 250 -12.64 -21.69 25.74
N SER A 251 -12.60 -22.98 26.07
CA SER A 251 -11.73 -23.97 25.41
C SER A 251 -12.24 -24.47 24.04
N LYS A 252 -13.54 -24.29 23.74
CA LYS A 252 -14.16 -24.65 22.45
C LYS A 252 -13.90 -23.59 21.39
N GLU A 253 -13.90 -22.30 21.76
CA GLU A 253 -13.62 -21.24 20.77
C GLU A 253 -12.13 -21.22 20.39
N ALA A 254 -11.22 -21.47 21.33
CA ALA A 254 -9.79 -21.60 21.04
C ALA A 254 -9.49 -22.81 20.13
N SER A 255 -10.26 -23.91 20.24
CA SER A 255 -10.11 -25.06 19.35
C SER A 255 -10.72 -24.82 17.96
N ALA A 256 -11.78 -24.00 17.86
CA ALA A 256 -12.35 -23.57 16.59
C ALA A 256 -11.38 -22.71 15.77
N VAL A 257 -10.71 -21.73 16.38
CA VAL A 257 -9.68 -20.91 15.71
C VAL A 257 -8.54 -21.78 15.18
N ARG A 258 -8.05 -22.72 16.00
CA ARG A 258 -6.99 -23.65 15.59
C ARG A 258 -7.43 -24.56 14.44
N GLY A 259 -8.64 -25.10 14.52
CA GLY A 259 -9.21 -25.95 13.47
C GLY A 259 -9.32 -25.22 12.12
N CYS A 260 -9.76 -23.96 12.13
CA CYS A 260 -9.81 -23.14 10.92
C CYS A 260 -8.41 -22.88 10.35
N ILE A 261 -7.46 -22.47 11.19
CA ILE A 261 -6.08 -22.17 10.76
C ILE A 261 -5.41 -23.40 10.16
N ASP A 262 -5.53 -24.57 10.79
CA ASP A 262 -4.92 -25.81 10.29
C ASP A 262 -5.52 -26.23 8.93
N GLU A 263 -6.83 -26.10 8.77
CA GLU A 263 -7.50 -26.40 7.49
C GLU A 263 -7.08 -25.45 6.38
N MET A 264 -7.03 -24.15 6.70
CA MET A 264 -6.62 -23.14 5.74
C MET A 264 -5.13 -23.22 5.40
N ALA A 265 -4.27 -23.54 6.37
CA ALA A 265 -2.85 -23.76 6.13
C ALA A 265 -2.61 -24.98 5.22
N ARG A 266 -3.35 -26.08 5.39
CA ARG A 266 -3.31 -27.24 4.48
C ARG A 266 -3.67 -26.85 3.04
N THR A 267 -4.71 -26.04 2.88
CA THR A 267 -5.17 -25.57 1.56
C THR A 267 -4.20 -24.56 0.93
N ALA A 268 -3.62 -23.65 1.73
CA ALA A 268 -2.73 -22.59 1.25
C ALA A 268 -1.35 -23.10 0.82
N ARG A 269 -0.90 -24.25 1.34
CA ARG A 269 0.39 -24.87 0.97
C ARG A 269 0.50 -25.20 -0.51
N SER A 270 -0.61 -25.51 -1.19
CA SER A 270 -0.60 -25.98 -2.59
C SER A 270 -0.83 -24.88 -3.64
N LYS A 271 -1.29 -23.69 -3.27
CA LYS A 271 -1.86 -22.72 -4.24
C LYS A 271 -1.24 -21.33 -4.31
N LEU A 272 -0.45 -20.90 -3.32
CA LEU A 272 0.08 -19.54 -3.28
C LEU A 272 1.62 -19.53 -3.29
N ALA A 273 2.24 -18.61 -4.03
CA ALA A 273 3.71 -18.53 -4.12
C ALA A 273 4.33 -17.71 -2.98
N GLU A 274 3.62 -16.72 -2.46
CA GLU A 274 4.14 -15.76 -1.47
C GLU A 274 3.65 -16.08 -0.05
N GLN A 275 4.58 -16.18 0.92
CA GLN A 275 4.25 -16.60 2.29
C GLN A 275 3.40 -15.57 3.05
N ASP A 276 3.64 -14.27 2.86
CA ASP A 276 2.88 -13.24 3.54
C ASP A 276 1.44 -13.14 3.01
N ALA A 277 1.25 -13.39 1.70
CA ALA A 277 -0.08 -13.53 1.11
C ALA A 277 -0.85 -14.74 1.67
N LYS A 278 -0.17 -15.87 1.94
CA LYS A 278 -0.77 -17.03 2.61
C LYS A 278 -1.24 -16.70 4.02
N LEU A 279 -0.38 -16.04 4.80
CA LEU A 279 -0.70 -15.66 6.18
C LEU A 279 -1.90 -14.71 6.22
N ALA A 280 -1.90 -13.68 5.37
CA ALA A 280 -3.00 -12.73 5.27
C ALA A 280 -4.31 -13.43 4.88
N ALA A 281 -4.29 -14.32 3.89
CA ALA A 281 -5.47 -15.07 3.45
C ALA A 281 -6.03 -16.00 4.55
N ILE A 282 -5.16 -16.69 5.29
CA ILE A 282 -5.57 -17.56 6.41
C ILE A 282 -6.27 -16.75 7.50
N LEU A 283 -5.69 -15.62 7.90
CA LEU A 283 -6.24 -14.78 8.96
C LEU A 283 -7.56 -14.11 8.56
N ASP A 284 -7.72 -13.75 7.29
CA ASP A 284 -8.96 -13.14 6.81
C ASP A 284 -10.11 -14.16 6.72
N LEU A 285 -9.82 -15.39 6.29
CA LEU A 285 -10.80 -16.47 6.22
C LEU A 285 -11.23 -16.97 7.61
N CYS A 286 -10.32 -16.99 8.60
CA CYS A 286 -10.63 -17.38 9.98
C CYS A 286 -11.08 -16.21 10.87
N ARG A 287 -11.38 -15.04 10.29
CA ARG A 287 -11.81 -13.84 11.04
C ARG A 287 -13.05 -14.08 11.91
N PRO A 288 -14.10 -14.80 11.47
CA PRO A 288 -15.28 -15.05 12.31
C PRO A 288 -14.96 -15.81 13.60
N GLU A 289 -14.09 -16.82 13.54
CA GLU A 289 -13.66 -17.64 14.66
C GLU A 289 -12.80 -16.83 15.64
N ILE A 290 -11.92 -15.97 15.12
CA ILE A 290 -11.08 -15.07 15.91
C ILE A 290 -11.96 -14.07 16.70
N GLU A 291 -12.95 -13.46 16.04
CA GLU A 291 -13.91 -12.56 16.70
C GLU A 291 -14.79 -13.29 17.73
N ALA A 292 -15.21 -14.53 17.43
CA ALA A 292 -15.96 -15.34 18.38
C ALA A 292 -15.14 -15.65 19.64
N ALA A 293 -13.85 -15.99 19.48
CA ALA A 293 -12.95 -16.22 20.59
C ALA A 293 -12.70 -14.96 21.45
N ALA A 294 -12.56 -13.79 20.81
CA ALA A 294 -12.45 -12.51 21.52
C ALA A 294 -13.71 -12.20 22.36
N ARG A 295 -14.90 -12.38 21.77
CA ARG A 295 -16.18 -12.17 22.48
C ARG A 295 -16.42 -13.16 23.61
N ALA A 296 -16.04 -14.42 23.42
CA ALA A 296 -16.13 -15.43 24.48
C ALA A 296 -15.26 -15.03 25.69
N SER A 297 -14.04 -14.56 25.42
CA SER A 297 -13.10 -14.09 26.45
C SER A 297 -13.59 -12.82 27.17
N PHE A 298 -14.38 -11.98 26.50
CA PHE A 298 -14.92 -10.76 27.08
C PHE A 298 -15.88 -11.03 28.24
N THR A 299 -16.60 -12.16 28.22
CA THR A 299 -17.58 -12.47 29.27
C THR A 299 -16.95 -12.77 30.64
N GLY A 300 -15.64 -12.98 30.72
CA GLY A 300 -14.92 -13.26 31.97
C GLY A 300 -13.68 -12.40 32.22
N SER A 301 -13.46 -11.34 31.44
CA SER A 301 -12.28 -10.47 31.55
C SER A 301 -12.66 -9.06 31.99
N ASN A 302 -11.75 -8.37 32.68
CA ASN A 302 -11.84 -6.94 32.99
C ASN A 302 -11.28 -6.05 31.86
N GLU A 303 -10.82 -6.66 30.76
CA GLU A 303 -10.25 -5.96 29.60
C GLU A 303 -11.35 -5.48 28.65
N THR A 304 -11.03 -4.48 27.84
CA THR A 304 -11.92 -4.00 26.79
C THR A 304 -12.04 -5.03 25.67
N LEU A 305 -13.18 -5.03 24.96
CA LEU A 305 -13.38 -5.93 23.82
C LEU A 305 -12.32 -5.74 22.72
N ASP A 306 -11.82 -4.52 22.53
CA ASP A 306 -10.79 -4.22 21.53
C ASP A 306 -9.41 -4.77 21.91
N GLU A 307 -9.03 -4.72 23.19
CA GLU A 307 -7.81 -5.39 23.69
C GLU A 307 -7.89 -6.90 23.50
N LEU A 308 -9.06 -7.50 23.75
CA LEU A 308 -9.29 -8.93 23.55
C LEU A 308 -9.28 -9.33 22.07
N ARG A 309 -9.85 -8.51 21.19
CA ARG A 309 -9.75 -8.70 19.72
C ARG A 309 -8.30 -8.68 19.28
N GLN A 310 -7.53 -7.69 19.73
CA GLN A 310 -6.13 -7.56 19.38
C GLN A 310 -5.32 -8.77 19.87
N ARG A 311 -5.56 -9.24 21.10
CA ARG A 311 -4.93 -10.45 21.63
C ARG A 311 -5.30 -11.69 20.82
N ALA A 312 -6.59 -11.90 20.55
CA ALA A 312 -7.05 -13.03 19.75
C ALA A 312 -6.43 -13.03 18.35
N PHE A 313 -6.28 -11.85 17.73
CA PHE A 313 -5.62 -11.72 16.44
C PHE A 313 -4.12 -12.05 16.50
N VAL A 314 -3.40 -11.57 17.52
CA VAL A 314 -1.97 -11.89 17.72
C VAL A 314 -1.77 -13.39 17.94
N ASP A 315 -2.61 -14.02 18.75
CA ASP A 315 -2.57 -15.46 19.01
C ASP A 315 -2.85 -16.27 17.74
N ALA A 316 -3.86 -15.86 16.96
CA ALA A 316 -4.19 -16.47 15.68
C ALA A 316 -3.05 -16.32 14.66
N LYS A 317 -2.42 -15.15 14.59
CA LYS A 317 -1.24 -14.90 13.75
C LYS A 317 -0.09 -15.85 14.11
N ALA A 318 0.23 -15.96 15.40
CA ALA A 318 1.29 -16.85 15.86
C ALA A 318 0.98 -18.33 15.58
N MET A 319 -0.29 -18.75 15.66
CA MET A 319 -0.72 -20.10 15.28
C MET A 319 -0.58 -20.33 13.76
N ALA A 320 -0.99 -19.37 12.94
CA ALA A 320 -0.90 -19.46 11.48
C ALA A 320 0.56 -19.47 11.00
N GLU A 321 1.45 -18.69 11.62
CA GLU A 321 2.89 -18.72 11.35
C GLU A 321 3.49 -20.11 11.63
N ARG A 322 3.16 -20.71 12.79
CA ARG A 322 3.57 -22.09 13.13
C ARG A 322 3.01 -23.11 12.13
N ALA A 323 1.75 -22.99 11.74
CA ALA A 323 1.11 -23.89 10.78
C ALA A 323 1.73 -23.79 9.37
N LEU A 324 2.28 -22.62 9.00
CA LEU A 324 3.03 -22.40 7.76
C LEU A 324 4.51 -22.79 7.85
N GLY A 325 5.02 -23.08 9.05
CA GLY A 325 6.42 -23.48 9.29
C GLY A 325 7.39 -22.31 9.43
N ARG A 326 6.93 -21.15 9.95
CA ARG A 326 7.78 -20.03 10.39
C ARG A 326 8.21 -20.19 11.85
#